data_AF-A0A847XS05-F1
#
_entry.id   AF-A0A847XS05-F1
#
_cell.length_a   1.000
_cell.length_b   1.000
_cell.length_c   1.000
_cell.angle_alpha   90.00
_cell.angle_beta   90.00
_cell.angle_gamma   90.00
#
_symmetry.space_group_name_H-M   'P 1'
#
loop_
_entity.id
_entity.type
_entity.pdbx_description
1 polymer ?
#
loop_
_entity_poly.entity_id
_entity_poly.type
_entity_poly.pdbx_seq_one_letter_code
_entity_poly.pdbx_strand_id
1 'polypeptide(L)'
;MRRLTKYLLGAVLFAGLFQSCEKPSPITSFTASQGNCIGAVRLAVEEVAIKENYSYERKNPQTNQWEQIYWGYENVFDDTGFGLPNDKLLPGQEYQYRVRTHTNKGGYGDYSEVVTGYMFSPNPHIRKIEYKEIEGRPDTYEMEYRIVYKLPIDLQNLRGSVLEVYRAESYDMNLNCKQILVIHPDNDNRDSIIAGTQSVYDFDRNKEYFYRIEVLYEYWFNGIRGNDYLEYTVGYYEYKSGVFEGGSYSGGDPGDEPGTIDYTATSYGEINSSSSGGKNKVIHCIDGSTVYIGYLDGYSVAAATGKPALM
;
A
#
# COMPACT_ATOMS: atom_id res chain seq x y z
N MET A 1 28.60 -57.09 39.30
CA MET A 1 29.10 -55.91 38.54
C MET A 1 28.56 -55.79 37.11
N ARG A 2 28.45 -56.85 36.30
CA ARG A 2 27.97 -56.76 34.88
C ARG A 2 26.52 -56.32 34.63
N ARG A 3 25.65 -56.31 35.65
CA ARG A 3 24.24 -55.87 35.52
C ARG A 3 24.04 -54.37 35.78
N LEU A 4 24.85 -53.73 36.63
CA LEU A 4 24.71 -52.29 36.93
C LEU A 4 25.12 -51.41 35.74
N THR A 5 26.11 -51.84 34.95
CA THR A 5 26.60 -51.10 33.78
C THR A 5 25.58 -51.03 32.63
N LYS A 6 24.65 -52.00 32.54
CA LYS A 6 23.60 -52.00 31.51
C LYS A 6 22.46 -51.03 31.79
N TYR A 7 22.16 -50.76 33.07
CA TYR A 7 21.12 -49.80 33.46
C TYR A 7 21.63 -48.35 33.39
N LEU A 8 22.91 -48.11 33.69
CA LEU A 8 23.50 -46.77 33.52
C LEU A 8 23.60 -46.35 32.05
N LEU A 9 23.94 -47.27 31.13
CA LEU A 9 23.96 -46.94 29.68
C LEU A 9 22.55 -46.65 29.14
N GLY A 10 21.52 -47.36 29.61
CA GLY A 10 20.12 -47.12 29.22
C GLY A 10 19.59 -45.78 29.71
N ALA A 11 19.98 -45.34 30.92
CA ALA A 11 19.58 -44.04 31.47
C ALA A 11 20.26 -42.85 30.75
N VAL A 12 21.51 -43.00 30.32
CA VAL A 12 22.23 -41.97 29.55
C VAL A 12 21.70 -41.86 28.11
N LEU A 13 21.27 -42.98 27.51
CA LEU A 13 20.63 -42.98 26.18
C LEU A 13 19.21 -42.40 26.17
N PHE A 14 18.45 -42.54 27.27
CA PHE A 14 17.15 -41.86 27.42
C PHE A 14 17.28 -40.38 27.80
N ALA A 15 18.31 -39.99 28.56
CA ALA A 15 18.55 -38.58 28.90
C ALA A 15 18.99 -37.73 27.69
N GLY A 16 19.65 -38.34 26.68
CA GLY A 16 20.03 -37.65 25.44
C GLY A 16 18.87 -37.37 24.47
N LEU A 17 17.75 -38.10 24.59
CA LEU A 17 16.54 -37.90 23.77
C LEU A 17 15.60 -36.82 24.32
N PHE A 18 15.83 -36.37 25.56
CA PHE A 18 15.15 -35.24 26.17
C PHE A 18 16.12 -34.06 26.37
N GLN A 19 16.98 -33.78 25.37
CA GLN A 19 17.37 -32.38 25.18
C GLN A 19 16.10 -31.61 24.87
N SER A 20 15.49 -31.10 25.95
CA SER A 20 14.51 -30.03 26.02
C SER A 20 14.39 -29.33 24.67
N CYS A 21 13.30 -29.61 23.94
CA CYS A 21 12.88 -28.75 22.86
C CYS A 21 12.50 -27.43 23.55
N GLU A 22 13.45 -26.51 23.67
CA GLU A 22 13.19 -25.21 24.28
C GLU A 22 12.07 -24.56 23.48
N LYS A 23 10.96 -24.28 24.17
CA LYS A 23 9.83 -23.61 23.52
C LYS A 23 10.35 -22.26 23.01
N PRO A 24 10.17 -21.95 21.73
CA PRO A 24 10.58 -20.66 21.20
C PRO A 24 10.01 -19.50 22.02
N SER A 25 10.77 -18.42 22.12
CA SER A 25 10.33 -17.22 22.85
C SER A 25 9.06 -16.63 22.19
N PRO A 26 8.05 -16.21 22.98
CA PRO A 26 6.87 -15.57 22.40
C PRO A 26 7.24 -14.25 21.73
N ILE A 27 6.50 -13.92 20.68
CA ILE A 27 6.62 -12.64 19.97
C ILE A 27 5.69 -11.65 20.65
N THR A 28 6.24 -10.56 21.19
CA THR A 28 5.49 -9.51 21.89
C THR A 28 5.31 -8.25 21.05
N SER A 29 6.13 -8.06 20.01
CA SER A 29 6.03 -6.95 19.07
C SER A 29 6.17 -7.43 17.63
N PHE A 30 5.11 -7.17 16.85
CA PHE A 30 5.04 -7.42 15.42
C PHE A 30 4.31 -6.24 14.77
N THR A 31 4.83 -5.73 13.65
CA THR A 31 4.24 -4.59 12.94
C THR A 31 4.21 -4.84 11.44
N ALA A 32 3.26 -4.18 10.77
CA ALA A 32 3.13 -4.15 9.33
C ALA A 32 2.95 -2.69 8.87
N SER A 33 3.59 -2.33 7.76
CA SER A 33 3.52 -0.97 7.21
C SER A 33 2.11 -0.56 6.76
N GLN A 34 1.82 0.74 6.85
CA GLN A 34 0.50 1.33 6.59
C GLN A 34 0.59 2.32 5.43
N GLY A 35 0.80 1.82 4.21
CA GLY A 35 0.77 2.65 3.00
C GLY A 35 2.01 3.50 2.75
N ASN A 36 3.08 3.35 3.52
CA ASN A 36 4.36 4.05 3.35
C ASN A 36 5.44 3.16 2.68
N CYS A 37 5.06 2.05 2.05
CA CYS A 37 5.93 1.23 1.22
C CYS A 37 5.30 1.01 -0.18
N ILE A 38 6.06 1.27 -1.22
CA ILE A 38 5.68 0.99 -2.62
C ILE A 38 5.79 -0.51 -2.87
N GLY A 39 4.76 -1.10 -3.49
CA GLY A 39 4.78 -2.47 -4.01
C GLY A 39 5.00 -3.57 -2.98
N ALA A 40 4.98 -3.24 -1.68
CA ALA A 40 5.21 -4.18 -0.60
C ALA A 40 4.53 -3.73 0.70
N VAL A 41 4.30 -4.68 1.61
CA VAL A 41 4.04 -4.42 3.04
C VAL A 41 5.27 -4.85 3.82
N ARG A 42 5.90 -3.91 4.52
CA ARG A 42 7.04 -4.20 5.39
C ARG A 42 6.56 -4.78 6.70
N LEU A 43 6.95 -6.02 6.96
CA LEU A 43 6.69 -6.76 8.17
C LEU A 43 7.95 -6.72 9.04
N ALA A 44 7.81 -6.31 10.30
CA ALA A 44 8.92 -6.25 11.23
C ALA A 44 8.53 -6.87 12.57
N VAL A 45 9.34 -7.79 13.05
CA VAL A 45 9.19 -8.46 14.33
C VAL A 45 10.40 -8.16 15.21
N GLU A 46 10.18 -8.08 16.51
CA GLU A 46 11.30 -8.01 17.44
C GLU A 46 12.20 -9.24 17.34
N GLU A 47 13.49 -9.03 17.58
CA GLU A 47 14.44 -10.11 17.74
C GLU A 47 14.24 -10.80 19.09
N VAL A 48 13.88 -12.08 19.08
CA VAL A 48 13.70 -12.86 20.31
C VAL A 48 14.89 -13.80 20.57
N ALA A 49 15.16 -14.10 21.85
CA ALA A 49 16.39 -14.79 22.27
C ALA A 49 16.45 -16.27 21.86
N ILE A 50 15.31 -16.98 21.84
CA ILE A 50 15.25 -18.40 21.48
C ILE A 50 14.42 -18.55 20.20
N LYS A 51 15.10 -18.48 19.06
CA LYS A 51 14.56 -18.71 17.71
C LYS A 51 15.65 -19.27 16.81
N GLU A 52 15.27 -20.05 15.80
CA GLU A 52 16.14 -20.33 14.65
C GLU A 52 15.60 -19.66 13.39
N ASN A 53 14.27 -19.63 13.24
CA ASN A 53 13.59 -18.99 12.12
C ASN A 53 12.26 -18.35 12.57
N TYR A 54 11.74 -17.48 11.72
CA TYR A 54 10.38 -16.96 11.72
C TYR A 54 9.57 -17.60 10.59
N SER A 55 8.28 -17.74 10.81
CA SER A 55 7.28 -18.16 9.82
C SER A 55 6.23 -17.06 9.78
N TYR A 56 6.24 -16.29 8.69
CA TYR A 56 5.29 -15.22 8.45
C TYR A 56 4.14 -15.76 7.62
N GLU A 57 2.93 -15.44 8.04
CA GLU A 57 1.72 -15.82 7.35
C GLU A 57 0.88 -14.60 7.02
N ARG A 58 0.30 -14.62 5.82
CA ARG A 58 -0.72 -13.68 5.39
C ARG A 58 -2.04 -14.41 5.25
N LYS A 59 -3.13 -13.77 5.65
CA LYS A 59 -4.46 -14.26 5.35
C LYS A 59 -4.84 -13.87 3.92
N ASN A 60 -5.03 -14.84 3.05
CA ASN A 60 -5.43 -14.60 1.68
C ASN A 60 -6.88 -14.08 1.64
N PRO A 61 -7.14 -12.89 1.08
CA PRO A 61 -8.47 -12.29 1.08
C PRO A 61 -9.49 -13.04 0.22
N GLN A 62 -9.04 -13.87 -0.74
CA GLN A 62 -9.91 -14.65 -1.62
C GLN A 62 -10.31 -15.99 -1.00
N THR A 63 -9.37 -16.68 -0.37
CA THR A 63 -9.59 -18.03 0.20
C THR A 63 -9.90 -18.00 1.69
N ASN A 64 -9.66 -16.86 2.36
CA ASN A 64 -9.75 -16.67 3.80
C ASN A 64 -8.84 -17.63 4.61
N GLN A 65 -7.83 -18.22 3.96
CA GLN A 65 -6.86 -19.11 4.59
C GLN A 65 -5.58 -18.36 4.96
N TRP A 66 -4.90 -18.84 6.00
CA TRP A 66 -3.55 -18.39 6.33
C TRP A 66 -2.54 -19.13 5.47
N GLU A 67 -1.69 -18.37 4.78
CA GLU A 67 -0.68 -18.88 3.87
C GLU A 67 0.69 -18.43 4.35
N GLN A 68 1.65 -19.35 4.42
CA GLN A 68 3.04 -19.01 4.72
C GLN A 68 3.63 -18.26 3.53
N ILE A 69 4.01 -17.01 3.78
CA ILE A 69 4.59 -16.11 2.77
C ILE A 69 6.10 -15.97 2.91
N TYR A 70 6.65 -16.32 4.08
CA TYR A 70 8.09 -16.37 4.29
C TYR A 70 8.45 -17.34 5.43
N TRP A 71 9.58 -18.02 5.26
CA TRP A 71 10.21 -18.86 6.26
C TRP A 71 11.72 -18.63 6.22
N GLY A 72 12.29 -18.18 7.34
CA GLY A 72 13.73 -17.91 7.42
C GLY A 72 14.09 -17.07 8.66
N TYR A 73 15.34 -16.63 8.73
CA TYR A 73 15.89 -15.98 9.92
C TYR A 73 15.59 -14.48 10.01
N GLU A 74 15.13 -13.85 8.92
CA GLU A 74 14.94 -12.40 8.87
C GLU A 74 13.81 -11.94 9.79
N ASN A 75 14.13 -10.97 10.65
CA ASN A 75 13.16 -10.29 11.50
C ASN A 75 12.51 -9.08 10.80
N VAL A 76 12.94 -8.75 9.59
CA VAL A 76 12.31 -7.77 8.70
C VAL A 76 12.14 -8.38 7.31
N PHE A 77 10.91 -8.39 6.82
CA PHE A 77 10.54 -9.00 5.55
C PHE A 77 9.51 -8.12 4.83
N ASP A 78 9.70 -7.88 3.53
CA ASP A 78 8.77 -7.14 2.69
C ASP A 78 7.89 -8.13 1.92
N ASP A 79 6.60 -8.23 2.28
CA ASP A 79 5.61 -8.98 1.53
C ASP A 79 5.29 -8.26 0.21
N THR A 80 5.60 -8.88 -0.92
CA THR A 80 5.37 -8.36 -2.27
C THR A 80 4.08 -8.89 -2.91
N GLY A 81 3.39 -9.82 -2.24
CA GLY A 81 2.18 -10.47 -2.78
C GLY A 81 2.41 -11.87 -3.32
N PHE A 82 3.54 -12.52 -3.03
CA PHE A 82 3.81 -13.91 -3.42
C PHE A 82 2.64 -14.83 -3.04
N GLY A 83 2.16 -15.64 -3.99
CA GLY A 83 1.01 -16.55 -3.79
C GLY A 83 -0.37 -15.91 -3.97
N LEU A 84 -0.46 -14.60 -4.20
CA LEU A 84 -1.69 -13.93 -4.64
C LEU A 84 -1.83 -14.00 -6.17
N PRO A 85 -3.01 -13.65 -6.74
CA PRO A 85 -3.14 -13.50 -8.19
C PRO A 85 -2.06 -12.57 -8.76
N ASN A 86 -1.36 -13.05 -9.80
CA ASN A 86 -0.23 -12.38 -10.44
C ASN A 86 0.96 -12.07 -9.51
N ASP A 87 1.05 -12.74 -8.36
CA ASP A 87 2.10 -12.56 -7.33
C ASP A 87 2.27 -11.09 -6.91
N LYS A 88 1.13 -10.39 -6.73
CA LYS A 88 1.09 -8.96 -6.43
C LYS A 88 0.08 -8.63 -5.35
N LEU A 89 0.46 -7.70 -4.49
CA LEU A 89 -0.46 -7.00 -3.61
C LEU A 89 -1.33 -6.02 -4.41
N LEU A 90 -2.54 -5.78 -3.91
CA LEU A 90 -3.41 -4.73 -4.41
C LEU A 90 -3.12 -3.42 -3.65
N PRO A 91 -2.98 -2.28 -4.34
CA PRO A 91 -2.77 -0.98 -3.71
C PRO A 91 -3.87 -0.63 -2.71
N GLY A 92 -3.51 -0.23 -1.50
CA GLY A 92 -4.46 0.16 -0.44
C GLY A 92 -5.31 -0.98 0.14
N GLN A 93 -5.21 -2.22 -0.38
CA GLN A 93 -5.91 -3.36 0.19
C GLN A 93 -5.28 -3.73 1.53
N GLU A 94 -6.11 -3.77 2.58
CA GLU A 94 -5.68 -4.26 3.88
C GLU A 94 -5.51 -5.79 3.86
N TYR A 95 -4.37 -6.25 4.35
CA TYR A 95 -4.05 -7.66 4.57
C TYR A 95 -3.80 -7.92 6.04
N GLN A 96 -4.16 -9.13 6.49
CA GLN A 96 -3.90 -9.58 7.86
C GLN A 96 -2.65 -10.45 7.91
N TYR A 97 -1.82 -10.21 8.90
CA TYR A 97 -0.54 -10.89 9.09
C TYR A 97 -0.43 -11.46 10.49
N ARG A 98 0.28 -12.58 10.60
CA ARG A 98 0.76 -13.12 11.88
C ARG A 98 2.11 -13.76 11.68
N VAL A 99 2.90 -13.82 12.74
CA VAL A 99 4.23 -14.43 12.71
C VAL A 99 4.38 -15.36 13.90
N ARG A 100 5.16 -16.43 13.74
CA ARG A 100 5.60 -17.28 14.84
C ARG A 100 7.06 -17.62 14.69
N THR A 101 7.73 -17.86 15.79
CA THR A 101 9.08 -18.43 15.80
C THR A 101 9.04 -19.95 15.63
N HIS A 102 10.14 -20.51 15.14
CA HIS A 102 10.32 -21.94 14.97
C HIS A 102 11.78 -22.34 15.20
N THR A 103 11.97 -23.56 15.71
CA THR A 103 13.26 -24.26 15.77
C THR A 103 13.30 -25.37 14.73
N ASN A 104 14.43 -25.54 14.03
CA ASN A 104 14.75 -26.61 13.07
C ASN A 104 14.47 -28.03 13.60
N LYS A 105 14.31 -28.19 14.92
CA LYS A 105 13.89 -29.43 15.59
C LYS A 105 12.36 -29.61 15.64
N GLY A 106 11.59 -28.79 14.92
CA GLY A 106 10.13 -28.88 14.79
C GLY A 106 9.34 -28.20 15.92
N GLY A 107 9.98 -27.38 16.76
CA GLY A 107 9.31 -26.63 17.81
C GLY A 107 8.75 -25.33 17.25
N TYR A 108 7.43 -25.18 17.24
CA TYR A 108 6.77 -23.91 16.90
C TYR A 108 6.43 -23.13 18.17
N GLY A 109 6.69 -21.83 18.15
CA GLY A 109 6.10 -20.89 19.10
C GLY A 109 4.63 -20.66 18.79
N ASP A 110 3.96 -20.00 19.72
CA ASP A 110 2.62 -19.48 19.47
C ASP A 110 2.70 -18.35 18.43
N TYR A 111 1.62 -18.13 17.68
CA TYR A 111 1.55 -16.96 16.79
C TYR A 111 1.47 -15.68 17.61
N SER A 112 2.03 -14.62 17.05
CA SER A 112 1.79 -13.25 17.48
C SER A 112 0.29 -12.91 17.40
N GLU A 113 -0.08 -11.80 18.03
CA GLU A 113 -1.31 -11.10 17.68
C GLU A 113 -1.35 -10.81 16.17
N VAL A 114 -2.57 -10.78 15.62
CA VAL A 114 -2.78 -10.44 14.22
C VAL A 114 -2.62 -8.94 14.05
N VAL A 115 -1.84 -8.54 13.06
CA VAL A 115 -1.70 -7.14 12.64
C VAL A 115 -2.21 -6.95 11.22
N THR A 116 -2.61 -5.74 10.89
CA THR A 116 -3.02 -5.39 9.53
C THR A 116 -1.96 -4.51 8.88
N GLY A 117 -1.87 -4.53 7.54
CA GLY A 117 -1.00 -3.65 6.77
C GLY A 117 -1.44 -3.58 5.31
N TYR A 118 -0.97 -2.55 4.61
CA TYR A 118 -1.28 -2.32 3.19
C TYR A 118 -0.15 -1.58 2.50
N MET A 119 0.04 -1.86 1.20
CA MET A 119 1.02 -1.14 0.39
C MET A 119 0.49 0.24 -0.01
N PHE A 120 1.39 1.15 -0.36
CA PHE A 120 1.08 2.48 -0.87
C PHE A 120 0.05 2.40 -2.02
N SER A 121 -0.93 3.30 -1.97
CA SER A 121 -1.93 3.47 -3.02
C SER A 121 -1.74 4.82 -3.70
N PRO A 122 -1.26 4.85 -4.96
CA PRO A 122 -1.16 6.09 -5.71
C PRO A 122 -2.53 6.70 -6.00
N ASN A 123 -2.60 8.03 -5.91
CA ASN A 123 -3.69 8.80 -6.51
C ASN A 123 -3.21 10.10 -7.17
N PRO A 124 -2.37 10.02 -8.22
CA PRO A 124 -2.06 11.19 -9.01
C PRO A 124 -3.29 11.61 -9.82
N HIS A 125 -3.53 12.92 -9.92
CA HIS A 125 -4.62 13.45 -10.75
C HIS A 125 -4.25 14.79 -11.37
N ILE A 126 -4.87 15.07 -12.51
CA ILE A 126 -4.71 16.33 -13.23
C ILE A 126 -5.62 17.35 -12.55
N ARG A 127 -5.02 18.41 -12.00
CA ARG A 127 -5.78 19.55 -11.48
C ARG A 127 -6.03 20.59 -12.56
N LYS A 128 -5.09 20.76 -13.48
CA LYS A 128 -5.18 21.72 -14.59
C LYS A 128 -4.36 21.24 -15.78
N ILE A 129 -4.96 21.32 -16.97
CA ILE A 129 -4.26 21.39 -18.26
C ILE A 129 -4.98 22.47 -19.07
N GLU A 130 -4.23 23.48 -19.52
CA GLU A 130 -4.76 24.60 -20.31
C GLU A 130 -3.79 24.90 -21.45
N TYR A 131 -4.32 25.10 -22.66
CA TYR A 131 -3.51 25.46 -23.84
C TYR A 131 -3.78 26.90 -24.22
N LYS A 132 -2.72 27.69 -24.35
CA LYS A 132 -2.79 29.09 -24.81
C LYS A 132 -2.00 29.21 -26.10
N GLU A 133 -2.62 29.73 -27.15
CA GLU A 133 -1.93 29.96 -28.43
C GLU A 133 -0.78 30.97 -28.21
N ILE A 134 0.40 30.66 -28.75
CA ILE A 134 1.57 31.54 -28.61
C ILE A 134 1.44 32.70 -29.59
N GLU A 135 1.45 33.92 -29.06
CA GLU A 135 1.33 35.14 -29.88
C GLU A 135 2.39 35.17 -31.00
N GLY A 136 1.93 35.42 -32.23
CA GLY A 136 2.78 35.47 -33.41
C GLY A 136 3.22 34.10 -33.97
N ARG A 137 2.69 32.98 -33.43
CA ARG A 137 2.94 31.62 -33.94
C ARG A 137 1.63 30.84 -34.07
N PRO A 138 0.92 30.97 -35.22
CA PRO A 138 -0.31 30.21 -35.46
C PRO A 138 -0.10 28.71 -35.26
N ASP A 139 -1.12 28.04 -34.72
CA ASP A 139 -1.14 26.59 -34.47
C ASP A 139 -0.04 26.09 -33.51
N THR A 140 0.57 27.00 -32.74
CA THR A 140 1.51 26.66 -31.68
C THR A 140 0.93 27.06 -30.33
N TYR A 141 0.99 26.16 -29.35
CA TYR A 141 0.38 26.37 -28.04
C TYR A 141 1.41 26.22 -26.92
N GLU A 142 1.26 27.01 -25.87
CA GLU A 142 1.87 26.76 -24.57
C GLU A 142 0.85 26.04 -23.69
N MET A 143 1.21 24.86 -23.20
CA MET A 143 0.42 24.08 -22.26
C MET A 143 0.86 24.43 -20.84
N GLU A 144 -0.04 25.01 -20.05
CA GLU A 144 0.08 25.16 -18.61
C GLU A 144 -0.52 23.93 -17.92
N TYR A 145 0.22 23.33 -16.98
CA TYR A 145 -0.25 22.15 -16.25
C TYR A 145 -0.09 22.30 -14.74
N ARG A 146 -0.98 21.63 -13.99
CA ARG A 146 -0.88 21.36 -12.56
C ARG A 146 -1.34 19.94 -12.28
N ILE A 147 -0.45 19.12 -11.73
CA ILE A 147 -0.70 17.72 -11.43
C ILE A 147 -0.53 17.54 -9.93
N VAL A 148 -1.52 16.96 -9.28
CA VAL A 148 -1.42 16.57 -7.88
C VAL A 148 -0.73 15.21 -7.85
N TYR A 149 0.39 15.14 -7.16
CA TYR A 149 1.16 13.93 -6.94
C TYR A 149 1.68 13.94 -5.51
N LYS A 150 0.93 13.31 -4.60
CA LYS A 150 1.22 13.32 -3.18
C LYS A 150 1.82 11.98 -2.75
N LEU A 151 3.04 12.03 -2.22
CA LEU A 151 3.69 10.91 -1.57
C LEU A 151 3.55 10.99 -0.04
N PRO A 152 3.55 9.86 0.68
CA PRO A 152 3.62 9.85 2.14
C PRO A 152 4.91 10.52 2.63
N ILE A 153 4.83 11.25 3.75
CA ILE A 153 5.95 11.99 4.36
C ILE A 153 7.10 11.06 4.75
N ASP A 154 6.80 9.79 5.02
CA ASP A 154 7.66 8.75 5.55
C ASP A 154 7.78 7.54 4.60
N LEU A 155 7.65 7.76 3.29
CA LEU A 155 7.82 6.72 2.28
C LEU A 155 9.19 6.05 2.40
N GLN A 156 9.23 4.73 2.63
CA GLN A 156 10.42 4.07 3.15
C GLN A 156 11.33 3.42 2.10
N ASN A 157 10.79 3.12 0.92
CA ASN A 157 11.47 2.24 -0.03
C ASN A 157 11.47 2.74 -1.48
N LEU A 158 10.98 3.95 -1.74
CA LEU A 158 11.02 4.55 -3.07
C LEU A 158 12.47 4.85 -3.46
N ARG A 159 12.87 4.39 -4.66
CA ARG A 159 14.17 4.72 -5.28
C ARG A 159 14.03 5.80 -6.34
N GLY A 160 12.92 5.79 -7.07
CA GLY A 160 12.61 6.80 -8.09
C GLY A 160 11.19 6.64 -8.60
N SER A 161 10.68 7.70 -9.21
CA SER A 161 9.40 7.66 -9.92
C SER A 161 9.48 8.42 -11.25
N VAL A 162 8.69 7.98 -12.21
CA VAL A 162 8.47 8.69 -13.47
C VAL A 162 6.97 8.85 -13.63
N LEU A 163 6.51 10.09 -13.80
CA LEU A 163 5.12 10.42 -14.05
C LEU A 163 4.97 10.86 -15.50
N GLU A 164 4.09 10.19 -16.22
CA GLU A 164 3.84 10.42 -17.63
C GLU A 164 2.37 10.80 -17.82
N VAL A 165 2.12 11.85 -18.61
CA VAL A 165 0.77 12.25 -19.00
C VAL A 165 0.57 11.94 -20.47
N TYR A 166 -0.49 11.21 -20.74
CA TYR A 166 -0.93 10.85 -22.07
C TYR A 166 -2.18 11.64 -22.44
N ARG A 167 -2.30 11.94 -23.73
CA ARG A 167 -3.45 12.57 -24.36
C ARG A 167 -3.94 11.72 -25.52
N ALA A 168 -5.25 11.59 -25.71
CA ALA A 168 -5.88 10.94 -26.86
C ALA A 168 -7.11 11.72 -27.33
N GLU A 169 -7.53 11.51 -28.58
CA GLU A 169 -8.78 12.08 -29.15
C GLU A 169 -10.01 11.20 -28.86
N SER A 170 -9.84 10.15 -28.04
CA SER A 170 -10.87 9.20 -27.66
C SER A 170 -10.69 8.79 -26.20
N TYR A 171 -11.80 8.52 -25.52
CA TYR A 171 -11.79 7.95 -24.17
C TYR A 171 -11.11 6.56 -24.15
N ASP A 172 -11.20 5.80 -25.25
CA ASP A 172 -10.39 4.59 -25.43
C ASP A 172 -8.95 4.96 -25.79
N MET A 173 -8.16 5.13 -24.74
CA MET A 173 -6.74 5.50 -24.79
C MET A 173 -5.84 4.41 -25.40
N ASN A 174 -6.36 3.27 -25.87
CA ASN A 174 -5.56 2.33 -26.66
C ASN A 174 -5.42 2.78 -28.12
N LEU A 175 -6.26 3.74 -28.55
CA LEU A 175 -6.28 4.29 -29.89
C LEU A 175 -5.70 5.70 -29.87
N ASN A 176 -4.64 5.95 -30.64
CA ASN A 176 -4.05 7.28 -30.85
C ASN A 176 -3.64 8.01 -29.55
N CYS A 177 -3.19 7.29 -28.53
CA CYS A 177 -2.61 7.91 -27.35
C CYS A 177 -1.21 8.46 -27.66
N LYS A 178 -0.94 9.66 -27.16
CA LYS A 178 0.38 10.28 -27.25
C LYS A 178 0.82 10.76 -25.87
N GLN A 179 2.05 10.44 -25.50
CA GLN A 179 2.69 11.04 -24.34
C GLN A 179 2.93 12.52 -24.61
N ILE A 180 2.37 13.38 -23.77
CA ILE A 180 2.51 14.82 -23.89
C ILE A 180 3.43 15.40 -22.83
N LEU A 181 3.62 14.74 -21.70
CA LEU A 181 4.45 15.23 -20.60
C LEU A 181 5.15 14.06 -19.91
N VAL A 182 6.42 14.26 -19.57
CA VAL A 182 7.20 13.36 -18.71
C VAL A 182 7.80 14.20 -17.60
N ILE A 183 7.55 13.77 -16.37
CA ILE A 183 8.08 14.38 -15.17
C ILE A 183 8.90 13.32 -14.44
N HIS A 184 10.09 13.73 -14.01
CA HIS A 184 10.92 12.96 -13.08
C HIS A 184 10.88 13.71 -11.75
N PRO A 185 9.92 13.42 -10.85
CA PRO A 185 9.86 14.06 -9.55
C PRO A 185 11.19 13.80 -8.83
N ASP A 186 11.79 14.86 -8.31
CA ASP A 186 12.93 14.69 -7.40
C ASP A 186 12.44 13.92 -6.17
N ASN A 187 13.23 12.95 -5.71
CA ASN A 187 12.92 12.14 -4.54
C ASN A 187 12.82 13.01 -3.27
N ASP A 188 13.48 14.16 -3.26
CA ASP A 188 13.43 15.14 -2.17
C ASP A 188 12.26 16.12 -2.31
N ASN A 189 11.64 16.20 -3.50
CA ASN A 189 10.50 17.07 -3.72
C ASN A 189 9.22 16.45 -3.15
N ARG A 190 8.85 16.94 -1.96
CA ARG A 190 7.62 16.57 -1.26
C ARG A 190 6.42 17.42 -1.70
N ASP A 191 6.59 18.30 -2.69
CA ASP A 191 5.49 19.11 -3.20
C ASP A 191 4.39 18.19 -3.71
N SER A 192 3.21 18.34 -3.13
CA SER A 192 2.04 17.56 -3.54
C SER A 192 1.48 18.01 -4.90
N ILE A 193 2.03 19.07 -5.49
CA ILE A 193 1.58 19.66 -6.75
C ILE A 193 2.81 19.97 -7.62
N ILE A 194 2.82 19.40 -8.82
CA ILE A 194 3.82 19.66 -9.85
C ILE A 194 3.16 20.57 -10.89
N ALA A 195 3.75 21.74 -11.11
CA ALA A 195 3.22 22.74 -12.03
C ALA A 195 4.31 23.23 -13.00
N GLY A 196 3.90 23.60 -14.21
CA GLY A 196 4.81 24.14 -15.20
C GLY A 196 4.13 24.50 -16.51
N THR A 197 4.96 24.90 -17.48
CA THR A 197 4.53 25.17 -18.85
C THR A 197 5.43 24.42 -19.83
N GLN A 198 4.90 24.09 -21.01
CA GLN A 198 5.68 23.55 -22.12
C GLN A 198 5.04 23.87 -23.48
N SER A 199 5.86 24.00 -24.53
CA SER A 199 5.36 24.19 -25.88
C SER A 199 4.82 22.88 -26.48
N VAL A 200 3.67 22.97 -27.14
CA VAL A 200 2.96 21.85 -27.77
C VAL A 200 2.58 22.26 -29.19
N TYR A 201 2.92 21.41 -30.17
CA TYR A 201 2.79 21.70 -31.61
C TYR A 201 1.75 20.83 -32.33
N ASP A 202 1.15 19.89 -31.63
CA ASP A 202 0.24 18.87 -32.16
C ASP A 202 -1.15 18.92 -31.49
N PHE A 203 -1.42 20.02 -30.80
CA PHE A 203 -2.72 20.31 -30.21
C PHE A 203 -3.60 21.00 -31.26
N ASP A 204 -4.80 20.46 -31.49
CA ASP A 204 -5.83 21.06 -32.31
C ASP A 204 -6.98 21.51 -31.42
N ARG A 205 -7.15 22.83 -31.28
CA ARG A 205 -8.20 23.43 -30.43
C ARG A 205 -9.62 23.04 -30.82
N ASN A 206 -9.83 22.50 -32.02
CA ASN A 206 -11.15 22.08 -32.50
C ASN A 206 -11.46 20.61 -32.17
N LYS A 207 -10.53 19.91 -31.51
CA LYS A 207 -10.70 18.53 -31.06
C LYS A 207 -10.93 18.45 -29.57
N GLU A 208 -11.70 17.46 -29.19
CA GLU A 208 -11.83 17.02 -27.80
C GLU A 208 -10.67 16.07 -27.46
N TYR A 209 -10.17 16.17 -26.24
CA TYR A 209 -9.06 15.35 -25.78
C TYR A 209 -9.38 14.69 -24.44
N PHE A 210 -8.78 13.53 -24.23
CA PHE A 210 -8.85 12.75 -23.00
C PHE A 210 -7.44 12.53 -22.47
N TYR A 211 -7.30 12.42 -21.16
CA TYR A 211 -6.02 12.35 -20.49
C TYR A 211 -5.92 11.13 -19.57
N ARG A 212 -4.70 10.62 -19.40
CA ARG A 212 -4.36 9.61 -18.40
C ARG A 212 -2.99 9.94 -17.83
N ILE A 213 -2.85 9.77 -16.52
CA ILE A 213 -1.55 9.71 -15.86
C ILE A 213 -1.13 8.25 -15.71
N GLU A 214 0.10 7.96 -16.08
CA GLU A 214 0.80 6.72 -15.74
C GLU A 214 1.98 7.06 -14.82
N VAL A 215 2.20 6.25 -13.80
CA VAL A 215 3.34 6.41 -12.89
C VAL A 215 4.06 5.10 -12.75
N LEU A 216 5.35 5.11 -13.06
CA LEU A 216 6.26 4.01 -12.80
C LEU A 216 7.04 4.31 -11.52
N TYR A 217 6.89 3.45 -10.51
CA TYR A 217 7.66 3.49 -9.29
C TYR A 217 8.74 2.41 -9.32
N GLU A 218 9.96 2.81 -9.00
CA GLU A 218 11.07 1.91 -8.72
C GLU A 218 11.31 1.89 -7.20
N TYR A 219 11.41 0.71 -6.60
CA TYR A 219 11.51 0.59 -5.15
C TYR A 219 12.43 -0.54 -4.71
N TRP A 220 13.05 -0.37 -3.53
CA TRP A 220 13.80 -1.43 -2.86
C TRP A 220 12.86 -2.35 -2.09
N PHE A 221 13.15 -3.64 -2.05
CA PHE A 221 12.47 -4.57 -1.16
C PHE A 221 13.39 -5.71 -0.72
N ASN A 222 13.09 -6.27 0.46
CA ASN A 222 13.66 -7.50 0.98
C ASN A 222 12.58 -8.59 1.06
N GLY A 223 12.35 -9.33 -0.03
CA GLY A 223 11.18 -10.19 -0.14
C GLY A 223 11.35 -11.32 -1.15
N ILE A 224 10.31 -12.15 -1.29
CA ILE A 224 10.28 -13.24 -2.29
C ILE A 224 9.73 -12.73 -3.61
N ARG A 225 10.36 -13.09 -4.74
CA ARG A 225 9.89 -12.79 -6.09
C ARG A 225 9.96 -14.01 -6.99
N GLY A 226 8.81 -14.65 -7.28
CA GLY A 226 8.63 -15.64 -8.35
C GLY A 226 9.44 -16.95 -8.29
N ASN A 227 10.53 -17.01 -7.50
CA ASN A 227 11.50 -18.10 -7.46
C ASN A 227 11.66 -18.70 -6.05
N ASP A 228 10.75 -18.41 -5.11
CA ASP A 228 10.71 -18.93 -3.73
C ASP A 228 11.93 -18.60 -2.83
N TYR A 229 12.87 -17.76 -3.27
CA TYR A 229 14.00 -17.30 -2.46
C TYR A 229 13.86 -15.83 -2.07
N LEU A 230 14.39 -15.50 -0.89
CA LEU A 230 14.50 -14.13 -0.41
C LEU A 230 15.57 -13.37 -1.20
N GLU A 231 15.22 -12.19 -1.68
CA GLU A 231 16.14 -11.32 -2.41
C GLU A 231 16.07 -9.88 -1.88
N TYR A 232 17.24 -9.24 -1.77
CA TYR A 232 17.34 -7.80 -1.62
C TYR A 232 17.58 -7.18 -2.99
N THR A 233 16.53 -6.63 -3.59
CA THR A 233 16.57 -6.19 -4.99
C THR A 233 15.58 -5.06 -5.28
N VAL A 234 15.50 -4.68 -6.55
CA VAL A 234 14.64 -3.62 -7.06
C VAL A 234 13.36 -4.21 -7.65
N GLY A 235 12.23 -3.65 -7.23
CA GLY A 235 10.90 -3.89 -7.79
C GLY A 235 10.42 -2.71 -8.62
N TYR A 236 9.45 -3.00 -9.49
CA TYR A 236 8.76 -1.99 -10.28
C TYR A 236 7.26 -2.14 -10.09
N TYR A 237 6.60 -1.02 -9.81
CA TYR A 237 5.16 -0.95 -9.68
C TYR A 237 4.64 0.13 -10.63
N GLU A 238 3.69 -0.25 -11.47
CA GLU A 238 3.10 0.65 -12.47
C GLU A 238 1.66 0.94 -12.07
N TYR A 239 1.34 2.22 -12.02
CA TYR A 239 -0.01 2.73 -11.81
C TYR A 239 -0.51 3.41 -13.07
N LYS A 240 -1.76 3.10 -13.44
CA LYS A 240 -2.48 3.80 -14.49
C LYS A 240 -3.76 4.38 -13.88
N SER A 241 -3.90 5.69 -13.94
CA SER A 241 -5.14 6.38 -13.52
C SER A 241 -6.31 6.03 -14.44
N GLY A 242 -7.51 6.42 -14.02
CA GLY A 242 -8.66 6.50 -14.92
C GLY A 242 -8.41 7.49 -16.07
N VAL A 243 -9.32 7.49 -17.04
CA VAL A 243 -9.30 8.47 -18.14
C VAL A 243 -10.12 9.68 -17.75
N PHE A 244 -9.53 10.86 -17.91
CA PHE A 244 -10.14 12.15 -17.59
C PHE A 244 -10.53 12.86 -18.89
N GLU A 245 -11.71 13.46 -18.94
CA GLU A 245 -12.13 14.29 -20.07
C GLU A 245 -11.45 15.66 -20.00
N GLY A 246 -10.91 16.09 -21.13
CA GLY A 246 -10.23 17.35 -21.34
C GLY A 246 -11.18 18.51 -21.56
N GLY A 247 -11.85 18.95 -20.51
CA GLY A 247 -12.27 20.34 -20.38
C GLY A 247 -11.22 21.12 -19.61
N SER A 248 -11.26 22.45 -19.63
CA SER A 248 -10.56 23.26 -18.65
C SER A 248 -11.03 22.87 -17.24
N TYR A 249 -10.44 21.83 -16.66
CA TYR A 249 -10.51 21.60 -15.23
C TYR A 249 -9.72 22.76 -14.62
N SER A 250 -10.43 23.85 -14.40
CA SER A 250 -10.25 24.67 -13.22
C SER A 250 -10.85 23.85 -12.07
N GLY A 251 -10.20 22.74 -11.74
CA GLY A 251 -10.51 21.96 -10.55
C GLY A 251 -10.11 22.80 -9.36
N GLY A 252 -11.01 23.72 -8.99
CA GLY A 252 -10.93 24.69 -7.91
C GLY A 252 -9.66 25.54 -7.92
N ASP A 253 -9.81 26.85 -7.88
CA ASP A 253 -8.86 27.61 -7.06
C ASP A 253 -8.77 26.98 -5.65
N PRO A 254 -7.73 27.23 -4.85
CA PRO A 254 -7.53 26.62 -3.52
C PRO A 254 -8.65 26.84 -2.48
N GLY A 255 -9.85 27.26 -2.88
CA GLY A 255 -11.03 27.43 -2.03
C GLY A 255 -12.29 26.66 -2.47
N ASP A 256 -12.29 25.90 -3.57
CA ASP A 256 -13.44 25.04 -3.92
C ASP A 256 -13.23 23.63 -3.40
N GLU A 257 -14.14 23.22 -2.52
CA GLU A 257 -14.15 21.94 -1.81
C GLU A 257 -14.06 20.76 -2.80
N PRO A 258 -13.28 19.70 -2.49
CA PRO A 258 -13.32 18.48 -3.27
C PRO A 258 -14.76 17.96 -3.32
N GLY A 259 -15.25 17.68 -4.53
CA GLY A 259 -16.63 17.30 -4.80
C GLY A 259 -17.12 16.24 -3.81
N THR A 260 -18.25 16.53 -3.16
CA THR A 260 -18.91 15.66 -2.20
C THR A 260 -19.22 14.31 -2.85
N ILE A 261 -18.65 13.22 -2.32
CA ILE A 261 -18.99 11.86 -2.72
C ILE A 261 -20.19 11.42 -1.87
N ASP A 262 -21.33 11.13 -2.52
CA ASP A 262 -22.50 10.52 -1.86
C ASP A 262 -22.24 9.03 -1.59
N TYR A 263 -22.27 8.62 -0.33
CA TYR A 263 -22.19 7.21 0.07
C TYR A 263 -23.58 6.67 0.44
N THR A 264 -23.93 5.47 -0.02
CA THR A 264 -25.18 4.77 0.37
C THR A 264 -24.94 3.84 1.56
N ALA A 265 -25.93 3.75 2.46
CA ALA A 265 -25.87 2.94 3.69
C ALA A 265 -25.58 1.44 3.45
N THR A 266 -25.69 0.94 2.22
CA THR A 266 -25.38 -0.43 1.81
C THR A 266 -23.88 -0.76 1.75
N SER A 267 -22.98 0.23 1.78
CA SER A 267 -21.52 0.02 1.91
C SER A 267 -21.08 -0.28 3.35
N TYR A 268 -22.01 -0.20 4.30
CA TYR A 268 -21.84 -0.60 5.69
C TYR A 268 -22.22 -2.08 5.79
N GLY A 269 -21.24 -3.00 5.74
CA GLY A 269 -21.49 -4.37 6.18
C GLY A 269 -22.25 -4.34 7.51
N GLU A 270 -23.38 -5.05 7.57
CA GLU A 270 -24.42 -4.96 8.61
C GLU A 270 -23.88 -4.50 9.98
N ILE A 271 -24.13 -3.23 10.33
CA ILE A 271 -23.98 -2.78 11.72
C ILE A 271 -25.18 -3.33 12.47
N ASN A 272 -25.10 -4.61 12.84
CA ASN A 272 -26.04 -5.19 13.78
C ASN A 272 -25.84 -4.48 15.12
N SER A 273 -26.91 -3.82 15.53
CA SER A 273 -27.10 -3.15 16.81
C SER A 273 -26.61 -4.01 17.97
N SER A 274 -26.05 -3.36 18.99
CA SER A 274 -25.64 -3.85 20.33
C SER A 274 -24.14 -4.05 20.54
N SER A 275 -23.45 -2.95 20.84
CA SER A 275 -22.34 -2.95 21.81
C SER A 275 -21.94 -1.50 22.09
N SER A 276 -22.13 -1.04 23.32
CA SER A 276 -21.69 0.24 23.83
C SER A 276 -20.20 0.49 23.53
N GLY A 277 -19.91 1.62 22.88
CA GLY A 277 -18.55 2.06 22.55
C GLY A 277 -18.54 2.72 21.19
N GLY A 278 -18.01 3.95 21.10
CA GLY A 278 -17.81 4.61 19.81
C GLY A 278 -16.96 3.72 18.92
N LYS A 279 -17.48 3.39 17.73
CA LYS A 279 -16.73 2.65 16.71
C LYS A 279 -16.23 3.68 15.69
N ASN A 280 -14.93 3.74 15.51
CA ASN A 280 -14.30 4.47 14.42
C ASN A 280 -13.96 3.48 13.30
N LYS A 281 -14.26 3.84 12.06
CA LYS A 281 -13.73 3.14 10.89
C LYS A 281 -13.00 4.15 10.03
N VAL A 282 -11.75 3.82 9.70
CA VAL A 282 -10.97 4.53 8.71
C VAL A 282 -11.35 3.96 7.36
N ILE A 283 -11.86 4.79 6.46
CA ILE A 283 -12.11 4.39 5.08
C ILE A 283 -11.16 5.20 4.21
N HIS A 284 -10.25 4.50 3.53
CA HIS A 284 -9.44 5.09 2.48
C HIS A 284 -10.33 5.27 1.26
N CYS A 285 -10.47 6.51 0.82
CA CYS A 285 -11.19 6.84 -0.39
C CYS A 285 -10.37 6.44 -1.61
N ILE A 286 -11.07 6.23 -2.73
CA ILE A 286 -10.44 5.92 -4.03
C ILE A 286 -9.51 7.06 -4.48
N ASP A 287 -9.73 8.28 -3.98
CA ASP A 287 -8.86 9.44 -4.20
C ASP A 287 -7.66 9.51 -3.21
N GLY A 288 -7.39 8.45 -2.45
CA GLY A 288 -6.30 8.41 -1.47
C GLY A 288 -6.48 9.34 -0.28
N SER A 289 -7.59 10.08 -0.18
CA SER A 289 -7.96 10.76 1.05
C SER A 289 -8.42 9.75 2.09
N THR A 290 -8.32 10.12 3.36
CA THR A 290 -8.78 9.29 4.47
C THR A 290 -10.01 9.96 5.05
N VAL A 291 -11.16 9.27 4.99
CA VAL A 291 -12.38 9.74 5.66
C VAL A 291 -12.46 9.05 7.02
N TYR A 292 -12.46 9.87 8.06
CA TYR A 292 -12.67 9.42 9.44
C TYR A 292 -14.17 9.43 9.73
N ILE A 293 -14.80 8.25 9.71
CA ILE A 293 -16.21 8.12 10.08
C ILE A 293 -16.28 7.60 11.51
N GLY A 294 -16.63 8.51 12.43
CA GLY A 294 -16.98 8.17 13.80
C GLY A 294 -18.50 8.09 13.95
N TYR A 295 -19.01 6.98 14.49
CA TYR A 295 -20.38 6.91 14.97
C TYR A 295 -20.41 7.22 16.47
N LEU A 296 -21.13 8.26 16.85
CA LEU A 296 -21.48 8.54 18.25
C LEU A 296 -22.88 7.99 18.52
N ASP A 297 -22.95 6.94 19.33
CA ASP A 297 -24.22 6.45 19.86
C ASP A 297 -24.81 7.53 20.81
N GLY A 298 -26.07 7.90 20.61
CA GLY A 298 -26.74 8.93 21.41
C GLY A 298 -26.56 10.39 20.95
N TYR A 299 -26.44 10.66 19.64
CA TYR A 299 -26.34 12.01 19.03
C TYR A 299 -27.38 13.03 19.53
N SER A 300 -28.55 12.58 20.02
CA SER A 300 -29.55 13.46 20.63
C SER A 300 -29.04 14.20 21.88
N VAL A 301 -28.02 13.69 22.57
CA VAL A 301 -27.44 14.31 23.78
C VAL A 301 -26.25 15.23 23.44
N ALA A 302 -25.49 14.93 22.39
CA ALA A 302 -24.29 15.70 22.00
C ALA A 302 -24.60 17.01 21.25
N ALA A 303 -25.80 17.16 20.70
CA ALA A 303 -26.23 18.38 20.00
C ALA A 303 -26.24 19.64 20.89
N ALA A 304 -26.18 19.49 22.22
CA ALA A 304 -26.17 20.60 23.18
C ALA A 304 -24.77 21.19 23.46
N THR A 305 -23.68 20.49 23.12
CA THR A 305 -22.32 20.84 23.60
C THR A 305 -21.30 21.17 22.52
N GLY A 306 -21.70 21.18 21.25
CA GLY A 306 -20.83 21.62 20.14
C GLY A 306 -20.88 20.67 18.97
N LYS A 307 -20.79 21.23 17.76
CA LYS A 307 -20.67 20.43 16.53
C LYS A 307 -19.28 19.77 16.52
N PRO A 308 -19.18 18.46 16.22
CA PRO A 308 -17.88 17.87 15.95
C PRO A 308 -17.28 18.56 14.71
N ALA A 309 -16.08 19.10 14.87
CA ALA A 309 -15.26 19.51 13.75
C ALA A 309 -14.51 18.27 13.24
N LEU A 310 -14.67 17.95 11.96
CA LEU A 310 -13.72 17.11 11.25
C LEU A 310 -12.41 17.93 11.18
N MET A 311 -11.35 17.43 11.81
CA MET A 311 -9.98 17.87 11.54
C MET A 311 -9.37 16.95 10.49
#